data_AF-A0A964D843-F1
#
_entry.id   AF-A0A964D843-F1
#
_cell.length_a   1.000
_cell.length_b   1.000
_cell.length_c   1.000
_cell.angle_alpha   90.00
_cell.angle_beta   90.00
_cell.angle_gamma   90.00
#
_symmetry.space_group_name_H-M   'P 1'
#
loop_
_entity.id
_entity.type
_entity.pdbx_description
1 polymer ?
#
loop_
_entity_poly.entity_id
_entity_poly.type
_entity_poly.pdbx_seq_one_letter_code
_entity_poly.pdbx_strand_id
1 'polypeptide(L)' 'MVPPKNLRRVTTYVPPEIAKALEEWAEKDERSVSWLAGKLIEKSVKEYQSQEQQQASTPEVKE' A
#
# COMPACT_ATOMS: atom_id res chain seq x y z
N MET A 1 23.54 -6.21 1.68
CA MET A 1 22.32 -5.86 2.43
C MET A 1 21.34 -7.01 2.27
N VAL A 2 21.12 -7.82 3.31
CA VAL A 2 20.22 -9.00 3.25
C VAL A 2 18.79 -8.48 3.43
N PRO A 3 17.85 -8.74 2.51
CA PRO A 3 16.46 -8.38 2.75
C PRO A 3 15.98 -9.12 4.02
N PRO A 4 15.23 -8.45 4.92
CA PRO A 4 14.63 -9.14 6.06
C PRO A 4 13.87 -10.37 5.55
N LYS A 5 14.10 -11.53 6.19
CA LYS A 5 13.75 -12.89 5.71
C LYS A 5 12.28 -13.10 5.32
N ASN A 6 11.40 -12.14 5.59
CA ASN A 6 9.94 -12.24 5.41
C ASN A 6 9.34 -11.13 4.53
N LEU A 7 10.14 -10.25 3.91
CA LEU A 7 9.59 -9.20 3.04
C LEU A 7 9.82 -9.53 1.56
N ARG A 8 8.77 -9.43 0.75
CA ARG A 8 8.86 -9.50 -0.72
C ARG A 8 8.91 -8.10 -1.30
N ARG A 9 9.76 -7.90 -2.30
CA ARG A 9 9.88 -6.63 -3.02
C ARG A 9 8.80 -6.55 -4.11
N VAL A 10 8.05 -5.46 -4.11
CA VAL A 10 7.13 -5.09 -5.18
C VAL A 10 7.67 -3.82 -5.83
N THR A 11 7.74 -3.77 -7.16
CA THR A 11 8.22 -2.61 -7.93
C THR A 11 7.24 -2.30 -9.04
N THR A 12 6.88 -1.02 -9.17
CA THR A 12 6.02 -0.52 -10.24
C THR A 12 6.52 0.84 -10.71
N TYR A 13 6.06 1.28 -11.88
CA TYR A 13 6.26 2.64 -12.36
C TYR A 13 5.09 3.51 -11.92
N VAL A 14 5.40 4.72 -11.47
CA VAL A 14 4.41 5.76 -11.14
C VAL A 14 4.67 7.01 -11.98
N PRO A 15 3.66 7.83 -12.24
CA PRO A 15 3.85 9.12 -12.89
C PRO A 15 4.87 9.99 -12.12
N PRO A 16 5.63 10.85 -12.81
CA PRO A 16 6.69 11.65 -12.19
C PRO A 16 6.15 12.62 -11.13
N GLU A 17 4.93 13.13 -11.31
CA GLU A 17 4.23 13.96 -10.32
C GLU A 17 3.98 13.22 -9.00
N ILE A 18 3.67 11.92 -9.07
CA ILE A 18 3.42 11.09 -7.89
C ILE A 18 4.74 10.75 -7.20
N ALA A 19 5.79 10.44 -7.96
CA ALA A 19 7.12 10.21 -7.41
C ALA A 19 7.58 11.44 -6.60
N LYS A 20 7.45 12.64 -7.19
CA LYS A 20 7.81 13.89 -6.54
C LYS A 20 6.99 14.16 -5.28
N ALA A 21 5.67 13.94 -5.33
CA ALA A 21 4.81 14.10 -4.16
C ALA A 21 5.20 13.15 -3.00
N LEU A 22 5.59 11.91 -3.32
CA LEU A 22 6.08 10.94 -2.34
C LEU A 22 7.44 11.36 -1.74
N GLU A 23 8.33 11.93 -2.55
CA GLU A 23 9.61 12.48 -2.09
C GLU A 23 9.40 13.65 -1.12
N GLU A 24 8.56 14.62 -1.49
CA GLU A 24 8.25 15.79 -0.66
C GLU A 24 7.56 15.39 0.66
N TRP A 25 6.69 14.38 0.62
CA TRP A 25 6.06 13.87 1.83
C TRP A 25 7.07 13.12 2.72
N ALA A 26 7.90 12.27 2.14
CA ALA A 26 8.93 11.55 2.88
C ALA A 26 9.93 12.50 3.58
N GLU A 27 10.31 13.59 2.91
CA GLU A 27 11.15 14.64 3.48
C GLU A 27 10.49 15.32 4.69
N LYS A 28 9.21 15.69 4.59
CA LYS A 28 8.45 16.32 5.68
C LYS A 28 8.32 15.44 6.93
N ASP A 29 8.21 14.12 6.75
CA ASP A 29 8.06 13.15 7.84
C ASP A 29 9.42 12.64 8.38
N GLU A 30 10.55 13.11 7.84
CA GLU A 30 11.91 12.60 8.14
C GLU A 30 12.03 11.07 7.93
N ARG A 31 11.34 10.55 6.90
CA ARG A 31 11.32 9.12 6.55
C ARG A 31 11.83 8.89 5.13
N SER A 32 12.19 7.65 4.83
CA SER A 32 12.55 7.27 3.46
C SER A 32 11.30 7.06 2.61
N VAL A 33 11.37 7.42 1.32
CA VAL A 33 10.29 7.17 0.33
C VAL A 33 9.86 5.70 0.31
N SER A 34 10.83 4.77 0.42
CA SER A 34 10.53 3.32 0.48
C SER A 34 9.71 2.94 1.71
N TRP A 35 9.92 3.61 2.84
CA TRP A 35 9.14 3.37 4.06
C TRP A 35 7.72 3.92 3.92
N LEU A 36 7.59 5.15 3.41
CA LEU A 36 6.30 5.80 3.19
C LEU A 36 5.46 5.00 2.18
N ALA A 37 6.04 4.63 1.04
CA ALA A 37 5.39 3.79 0.04
C ALA A 37 4.93 2.45 0.63
N GLY A 38 5.79 1.80 1.43
CA GLY A 38 5.43 0.58 2.14
C GLY A 38 4.23 0.76 3.08
N LYS A 39 4.15 1.88 3.80
CA LYS A 39 3.04 2.17 4.71
C LYS A 39 1.73 2.50 4.00
N LEU A 40 1.81 3.24 2.90
CA LEU A 40 0.63 3.52 2.05
C LEU A 40 0.06 2.22 1.47
N ILE A 41 0.92 1.36 0.93
CA ILE A 41 0.51 0.06 0.38
C ILE A 41 -0.07 -0.83 1.48
N GLU A 42 0.58 -0.93 2.65
CA GLU A 42 0.09 -1.73 3.79
C GLU A 42 -1.32 -1.29 4.20
N LYS A 43 -1.57 0.03 4.26
CA LYS A 43 -2.87 0.60 4.61
C LYS A 43 -3.92 0.25 3.55
N SER A 44 -3.64 0.52 2.27
CA SER A 44 -4.58 0.25 1.18
C SER A 44 -4.91 -1.24 1.03
N VAL A 45 -3.93 -2.13 1.25
CA VAL A 45 -4.18 -3.58 1.22
C VAL A 45 -5.06 -4.02 2.38
N LYS A 46 -4.84 -3.50 3.59
CA LYS A 46 -5.71 -3.78 4.74
C LYS A 46 -7.14 -3.28 4.51
N GLU A 47 -7.28 -2.09 3.93
CA GLU A 47 -8.58 -1.53 3.58
C GLU A 47 -9.30 -2.40 2.53
N TYR A 48 -8.59 -2.82 1.48
CA TYR A 48 -9.11 -3.73 0.45
C TYR A 48 -9.56 -5.07 1.04
N GLN A 49 -8.74 -5.71 1.86
CA GLN A 49 -9.09 -6.97 2.54
C GLN A 49 -10.29 -6.82 3.48
N SER A 50 -10.41 -5.68 4.15
CA SER A 50 -11.55 -5.40 5.04
C SER A 50 -12.85 -5.22 4.25
N GLN A 51 -12.78 -4.58 3.07
CA GLN A 51 -13.92 -4.42 2.17
C GLN A 51 -14.34 -5.74 1.53
N GLU A 52 -13.40 -6.60 1.13
CA GLU A 52 -13.69 -7.94 0.63
C GLU A 52 -14.36 -8.83 1.69
N GLN A 53 -13.93 -8.74 2.96
CA GLN A 53 -14.60 -9.45 4.06
C GLN A 53 -16.02 -8.93 4.32
N GLN A 54 -16.28 -7.64 4.08
CA GLN A 54 -17.63 -7.07 4.17
C GLN A 54 -18.51 -7.45 2.98
N GLN A 55 -17.96 -7.55 1.76
CA GLN A 55 -18.71 -7.99 0.58
C GLN A 55 -19.00 -9.50 0.56
N ALA A 56 -18.12 -10.32 1.14
CA ALA A 56 -18.34 -11.77 1.30
C ALA A 56 -19.47 -12.14 2.30
N SER A 57 -20.04 -11.16 3.02
CA SER A 57 -21.16 -11.35 3.95
C SER A 57 -22.51 -10.87 3.40
N THR A 58 -22.61 -10.61 2.09
CA THR A 58 -23.92 -10.36 1.45
C THR A 58 -24.48 -11.72 0.99
N PRO A 59 -25.50 -12.30 1.65
CA PRO A 59 -26.16 -13.49 1.11
C PRO A 59 -26.86 -13.10 -0.19
N GLU A 60 -26.40 -13.70 -1.28
CA GLU A 60 -27.13 -13.78 -2.55
C GLU A 60 -28.45 -14.52 -2.30
N VAL A 61 -29.50 -13.78 -1.91
CA VAL A 61 -30.88 -14.28 -1.94
C VAL A 61 -31.28 -14.31 -3.42
N LYS A 62 -31.21 -15.49 -4.03
CA LYS A 62 -31.89 -15.78 -5.29
C LYS A 62 -33.37 -16.02 -4.96
N GLU A 63 -34.22 -15.10 -5.38
CA GLU A 63 -35.66 -15.33 -5.61
C GLU A 63 -35.89 -15.87 -7.03
#